data_AF-A0A2N1PBK8-F1
#
_entry.id   AF-A0A2N1PBK8-F1
#
_cell.length_a   1.000
_cell.length_b   1.000
_cell.length_c   1.000
_cell.angle_alpha   90.00
_cell.angle_beta   90.00
_cell.angle_gamma   90.00
#
_symmetry.space_group_name_H-M   'P 1'
#
loop_
_entity.id
_entity.type
_entity.pdbx_description
1 polymer ?
#
loop_
_entity_poly.entity_id
_entity_poly.type
_entity_poly.pdbx_seq_one_letter_code
_entity_poly.pdbx_strand_id
1 'polypeptide(L)'
;MIINLDITQILACYGVIVSTIAVTLSYIIMARDRGKLRLYGMIAHKYRNAGINNEGHRILQRSELCLSFTITNVGRRAILVKCLARKTKWIGKMHGYIMCDDLPKKLAEGEDLNIIFDNFEAIKDKPWSIYICDSTGKTYKMKRKHIKILYQSYDKLQ
;
A
#
# COMPACT_ATOMS: atom_id res chain seq x y z
N MET A 1 -6.55 33.66 -50.52
CA MET A 1 -7.38 34.31 -49.50
C MET A 1 -6.47 34.59 -48.31
N ILE A 2 -5.91 35.80 -48.24
CA ILE A 2 -5.01 36.20 -47.14
C ILE A 2 -5.93 36.57 -45.98
N ILE A 3 -5.93 35.75 -44.93
CA ILE A 3 -6.70 36.04 -43.72
C ILE A 3 -6.01 37.21 -43.03
N ASN A 4 -6.59 38.41 -43.12
CA ASN A 4 -6.20 39.56 -42.30
C ASN A 4 -6.64 39.27 -40.86
N LEU A 5 -5.81 38.52 -40.13
CA LEU A 5 -6.00 38.28 -38.71
C LEU A 5 -5.67 39.56 -37.97
N ASP A 6 -6.69 40.15 -37.37
CA ASP A 6 -6.56 41.30 -36.48
C ASP A 6 -5.67 40.91 -35.28
N ILE A 7 -4.87 41.84 -34.76
CA ILE A 7 -3.86 41.57 -33.70
C ILE A 7 -4.53 40.88 -32.50
N THR A 8 -5.77 41.24 -32.22
CA THR A 8 -6.65 40.68 -31.20
C THR A 8 -6.93 39.18 -31.39
N GLN A 9 -7.10 38.72 -32.63
CA GLN A 9 -7.35 37.31 -32.95
C GLN A 9 -6.06 36.48 -32.82
N ILE A 10 -4.90 37.05 -33.16
CA ILE A 10 -3.61 36.41 -32.94
C ILE A 10 -3.34 36.23 -31.44
N LEU A 11 -3.61 37.27 -30.64
CA LEU A 11 -3.50 37.20 -29.17
C LEU A 11 -4.46 36.14 -28.59
N ALA A 12 -5.70 36.09 -29.07
CA ALA A 12 -6.69 35.12 -28.62
C ALA A 12 -6.25 33.68 -28.91
N CYS A 13 -5.77 33.41 -30.14
CA CYS A 13 -5.23 32.10 -30.50
C CYS A 13 -4.03 31.72 -29.62
N TYR A 14 -3.13 32.65 -29.33
CA TYR A 14 -1.99 32.42 -28.45
C TYR A 14 -2.44 32.10 -27.01
N GLY A 15 -3.43 32.83 -26.49
CA GLY A 15 -4.03 32.59 -25.18
C GLY A 15 -4.66 31.20 -25.06
N VAL A 16 -5.35 30.73 -26.11
CA VAL A 16 -5.93 29.39 -26.16
C VAL A 16 -4.85 28.30 -26.15
N ILE A 17 -3.77 28.48 -26.91
CA ILE A 17 -2.66 27.51 -26.95
C ILE A 17 -1.98 27.41 -25.58
N VAL A 18 -1.62 28.56 -24.98
CA VAL A 18 -0.92 28.60 -23.69
C VAL A 18 -1.80 28.03 -22.57
N SER A 19 -3.08 28.37 -22.53
CA SER A 19 -4.02 27.81 -21.53
C SER A 19 -4.18 26.29 -21.69
N THR A 20 -4.28 25.78 -22.91
CA THR A 20 -4.37 24.33 -23.18
C THR A 20 -3.13 23.59 -22.69
N ILE A 21 -1.94 24.13 -22.95
CA ILE A 21 -0.67 23.57 -22.47
C ILE A 21 -0.63 23.58 -20.94
N ALA A 22 -1.01 24.69 -20.30
CA ALA A 22 -1.02 24.81 -18.84
C ALA A 22 -1.98 23.81 -18.16
N VAL A 23 -3.19 23.63 -18.72
CA VAL A 23 -4.16 22.65 -18.23
C VAL A 23 -3.62 21.23 -18.38
N THR A 24 -3.02 20.92 -19.53
CA THR A 24 -2.45 19.59 -19.81
C THR A 24 -1.30 19.26 -18.86
N LEU A 25 -0.38 20.19 -18.64
CA LEU A 25 0.71 20.06 -17.66
C LEU A 25 0.18 19.84 -16.24
N SER A 26 -0.82 20.63 -15.83
CA SER A 26 -1.45 20.50 -14.53
C SER A 26 -2.07 19.12 -14.35
N TYR A 27 -2.78 18.61 -15.37
CA TYR A 27 -3.35 17.27 -15.34
C TYR A 27 -2.28 16.18 -15.24
N ILE A 28 -1.17 16.30 -15.97
CA ILE A 28 -0.05 15.36 -15.90
C ILE A 28 0.57 15.35 -14.50
N ILE A 29 0.80 16.53 -13.90
CA ILE A 29 1.33 16.67 -12.55
C ILE A 29 0.37 16.03 -11.55
N MET A 30 -0.93 16.33 -11.61
CA MET A 30 -1.94 15.74 -10.73
C MET A 30 -2.06 14.22 -10.90
N ALA A 31 -1.91 13.69 -12.12
CA ALA A 31 -1.91 12.26 -12.38
C ALA A 31 -0.66 11.58 -11.79
N ARG A 32 0.49 12.26 -11.85
CA ARG A 32 1.78 11.78 -11.33
C ARG A 32 1.86 11.88 -9.80
N ASP A 33 1.15 12.82 -9.19
CA ASP A 33 1.16 13.09 -7.75
C ASP A 33 0.12 12.26 -6.95
N ARG A 34 -0.31 11.14 -7.51
CA ARG A 34 -1.30 10.26 -6.87
C ARG A 34 -0.65 9.45 -5.75
N GLY A 35 -1.27 9.51 -4.56
CA GLY A 35 -0.95 8.62 -3.45
C GLY A 35 -1.29 7.16 -3.78
N LYS A 36 -0.30 6.27 -3.67
CA LYS A 36 -0.44 4.85 -3.99
C LYS A 36 0.28 3.97 -2.96
N LEU A 37 -0.46 3.15 -2.23
CA LEU A 37 0.11 2.14 -1.33
C LEU A 37 0.20 0.78 -2.02
N ARG A 38 1.25 0.03 -1.69
CA ARG A 38 1.44 -1.37 -2.04
C ARG A 38 1.45 -2.20 -0.76
N LEU A 39 0.63 -3.23 -0.72
CA LEU A 39 0.60 -4.22 0.36
C LEU A 39 1.24 -5.52 -0.11
N TYR A 40 2.18 -6.02 0.67
CA TYR A 40 2.79 -7.35 0.54
C TYR A 40 2.65 -8.09 1.87
N GLY A 41 2.45 -9.41 1.80
CA GLY A 41 2.35 -10.26 2.98
C GLY A 41 3.20 -11.51 2.79
N MET A 42 3.90 -11.92 3.84
CA MET A 42 4.72 -13.13 3.86
C MET A 42 4.68 -13.80 5.23
N ILE A 43 4.98 -15.09 5.25
CA ILE A 43 5.23 -15.81 6.49
C ILE A 43 6.74 -15.79 6.73
N ALA A 44 7.14 -15.24 7.86
CA ALA A 44 8.54 -15.04 8.23
C ALA A 44 8.86 -15.84 9.50
N HIS A 45 10.15 -16.05 9.75
CA HIS A 45 10.62 -16.52 11.05
C HIS A 45 10.93 -15.31 11.91
N LYS A 46 10.29 -15.21 13.08
CA LYS A 46 10.74 -14.29 14.11
C LYS A 46 11.96 -14.94 14.76
N TYR A 47 13.02 -14.19 15.02
CA TYR A 47 14.15 -14.69 15.81
C TYR A 47 14.11 -14.00 17.17
N ARG A 48 14.24 -14.78 18.24
CA ARG A 48 14.33 -14.24 19.60
C ARG A 48 15.79 -14.26 20.02
N ASN A 49 16.25 -13.17 20.63
CA ASN A 49 17.57 -13.15 21.25
C ASN A 49 17.55 -14.17 22.40
N ALA A 50 18.33 -15.25 22.25
CA ALA A 50 18.45 -16.30 23.25
C ALA A 50 19.56 -16.01 24.27
N GLY A 51 20.37 -14.97 24.02
CA GLY A 51 21.49 -14.57 24.87
C GLY A 51 22.70 -14.15 24.05
N ILE A 52 23.83 -13.99 24.73
CA ILE A 52 25.13 -13.72 24.15
C ILE A 52 26.02 -14.93 24.50
N ASN A 53 26.71 -15.50 23.53
CA ASN A 53 27.65 -16.60 23.78
C ASN A 53 28.90 -16.08 24.52
N ASN A 54 29.75 -17.01 24.99
CA ASN A 54 30.99 -16.66 25.69
C ASN A 54 32.02 -15.88 24.84
N GLU A 55 31.77 -15.74 23.53
CA GLU A 55 32.60 -15.01 22.56
C GLU A 55 31.99 -13.64 22.20
N GLY A 56 30.88 -13.23 22.82
CA GLY A 56 30.22 -11.95 22.56
C GLY A 56 29.26 -11.93 21.37
N HIS A 57 29.06 -13.06 20.68
CA HIS A 57 28.09 -13.20 19.59
C HIS A 57 26.67 -13.41 20.13
N ARG A 58 25.69 -12.69 19.57
CA ARG A 58 24.27 -12.90 19.88
C ARG A 58 23.81 -14.24 19.33
N ILE A 59 23.40 -15.14 20.23
CA ILE A 59 22.74 -16.39 19.83
C ILE A 59 21.28 -16.05 19.50
N LEU A 60 20.92 -16.21 18.24
CA LEU A 60 19.54 -16.12 17.79
C LEU A 60 18.92 -17.50 17.89
N GLN A 61 17.96 -17.71 18.80
CA GLN A 61 17.10 -18.89 18.69
C GLN A 61 16.15 -18.66 17.54
N ARG A 62 16.08 -19.64 16.64
CA ARG A 62 15.03 -19.73 15.63
C ARG A 62 13.69 -19.76 16.37
N SER A 63 12.93 -18.68 16.26
CA SER A 63 11.65 -18.56 16.93
C SER A 63 10.52 -18.75 15.92
N GLU A 64 9.32 -18.79 16.48
CA GLU A 64 8.05 -19.13 15.86
C GLU A 64 7.81 -18.45 14.51
N LEU A 65 7.03 -19.13 13.66
CA LEU A 65 6.56 -18.57 12.41
C LEU A 65 5.61 -17.42 12.69
N CYS A 66 5.84 -16.27 12.07
CA CYS A 66 5.01 -15.09 12.21
C CYS A 66 4.48 -14.63 10.85
N LEU A 67 3.38 -13.88 10.87
CA LEU A 67 2.82 -13.27 9.69
C LEU A 67 3.29 -11.82 9.59
N SER A 68 3.91 -11.48 8.47
CA SER A 68 4.49 -10.16 8.23
C SER A 68 3.78 -9.48 7.06
N PHE A 69 3.32 -8.25 7.26
CA PHE A 69 2.77 -7.40 6.21
C PHE A 69 3.63 -6.16 6.02
N THR A 70 4.10 -5.96 4.80
CA THR A 70 4.84 -4.77 4.39
C THR A 70 3.93 -3.85 3.60
N ILE A 71 3.78 -2.63 4.09
CA ILE A 71 3.06 -1.54 3.45
C ILE A 71 4.08 -0.56 2.92
N THR A 72 4.13 -0.36 1.60
CA THR A 72 5.07 0.60 0.98
C THR A 72 4.30 1.69 0.27
N ASN A 73 4.68 2.96 0.49
CA ASN A 73 4.18 4.03 -0.35
C ASN A 73 4.98 4.08 -1.66
N VAL A 74 4.29 3.77 -2.76
CA VAL A 74 4.84 3.79 -4.12
C VAL A 74 4.30 4.97 -4.93
N GLY A 75 3.61 5.91 -4.28
CA GLY A 75 3.20 7.19 -4.85
C GLY A 75 4.05 8.32 -4.26
N ARG A 76 4.04 9.46 -4.95
CA ARG A 76 4.82 10.65 -4.57
C ARG A 76 4.29 11.34 -3.31
N ARG A 77 2.96 11.37 -3.17
CA ARG A 77 2.31 12.00 -2.03
C ARG A 77 2.47 11.13 -0.78
N ALA A 78 2.87 11.76 0.32
CA ALA A 78 2.90 11.10 1.61
C ALA A 78 1.49 10.69 2.07
N ILE A 79 1.34 9.47 2.57
CA ILE A 79 0.04 8.91 2.97
C ILE A 79 0.09 8.53 4.44
N LEU A 80 -0.88 9.01 5.21
CA LEU A 80 -1.12 8.52 6.56
C LEU A 80 -1.93 7.23 6.48
N VAL A 81 -1.26 6.11 6.77
CA VAL A 81 -1.91 4.81 6.95
C VAL A 81 -2.69 4.85 8.26
N LYS A 82 -3.93 4.34 8.28
CA LYS A 82 -4.74 4.27 9.50
C LYS A 82 -4.90 2.84 9.98
N CYS A 83 -5.32 1.94 9.10
CA CYS A 83 -5.60 0.58 9.52
C CYS A 83 -5.30 -0.47 8.45
N LEU A 84 -5.08 -1.69 8.92
CA LEU A 84 -5.02 -2.90 8.10
C LEU A 84 -6.27 -3.73 8.38
N ALA A 85 -6.97 -4.17 7.34
CA ALA A 85 -8.25 -4.85 7.46
C ALA A 85 -8.38 -6.01 6.46
N ARG A 86 -9.29 -6.94 6.75
CA ARG A 86 -9.73 -8.00 5.82
C ARG A 86 -11.21 -7.92 5.51
N LYS A 87 -11.59 -8.48 4.37
CA LYS A 87 -12.96 -8.82 4.03
C LYS A 87 -13.10 -10.33 3.91
N THR A 88 -14.08 -10.88 4.64
CA THR A 88 -14.44 -12.30 4.58
C THR A 88 -15.86 -12.42 4.07
N LYS A 89 -16.12 -13.43 3.23
CA LYS A 89 -17.47 -13.73 2.74
C LYS A 89 -18.08 -14.76 3.69
N TRP A 90 -19.19 -14.43 4.33
CA TRP A 90 -19.93 -15.34 5.20
C TRP A 90 -21.41 -15.34 4.80
N ILE A 91 -21.93 -16.51 4.44
CA ILE A 91 -23.34 -16.73 4.04
C ILE A 91 -23.81 -15.68 2.99
N GLY A 92 -23.03 -15.53 1.91
CA GLY A 92 -23.33 -14.59 0.84
C GLY A 92 -23.06 -13.09 1.15
N LYS A 93 -22.91 -12.70 2.42
CA LYS A 93 -22.63 -11.33 2.86
C LYS A 93 -21.14 -11.08 3.03
N MET A 94 -20.68 -9.87 2.72
CA MET A 94 -19.29 -9.45 2.89
C MET A 94 -19.13 -8.73 4.23
N HIS A 95 -18.26 -9.25 5.09
CA HIS A 95 -17.96 -8.68 6.40
C HIS A 95 -16.53 -8.14 6.39
N GLY A 96 -16.35 -6.90 6.87
CA GLY A 96 -15.03 -6.28 7.04
C GLY A 96 -14.59 -6.35 8.50
N TYR A 97 -13.36 -6.77 8.75
CA TYR A 97 -12.76 -6.80 10.08
C TYR A 97 -11.48 -5.98 10.06
N ILE A 98 -11.34 -5.07 11.02
CA ILE A 98 -10.10 -4.32 11.20
C ILE A 98 -9.16 -5.18 12.07
N MET A 99 -7.93 -5.36 11.60
CA MET A 99 -6.91 -6.17 12.28
C MET A 99 -6.01 -5.34 13.19
N CYS A 100 -5.81 -4.08 12.81
CA CYS A 100 -4.92 -3.17 13.52
C CYS A 100 -5.32 -1.73 13.19
N ASP A 101 -5.65 -0.96 14.23
CA ASP A 101 -6.12 0.42 14.15
C ASP A 101 -5.07 1.46 14.59
N ASP A 102 -4.05 1.03 15.34
CA ASP A 102 -2.94 1.88 15.78
C ASP A 102 -1.76 1.86 14.80
N LEU A 103 -2.06 2.05 13.51
CA LEU A 103 -1.04 2.19 12.47
C LEU A 103 -0.85 3.63 11.96
N PRO A 104 -1.05 4.73 12.74
CA PRO A 104 -0.86 6.09 12.22
C PRO A 104 0.62 6.37 11.97
N LYS A 105 1.11 5.90 10.81
CA LYS A 105 2.41 6.23 10.27
C LYS A 105 2.20 6.91 8.93
N LYS A 106 2.70 8.14 8.86
CA LYS A 106 2.78 8.86 7.60
C LYS A 106 3.97 8.29 6.82
N LEU A 107 3.70 7.70 5.67
CA LEU A 107 4.71 7.14 4.78
C LEU A 107 5.00 8.12 3.65
N ALA A 108 6.22 8.62 3.56
CA ALA A 108 6.74 9.35 2.41
C ALA A 108 6.96 8.41 1.21
N GLU A 109 7.27 8.96 0.03
CA GLU A 109 7.55 8.16 -1.17
C GLU A 109 8.71 7.18 -0.90
N GLY A 110 8.50 5.91 -1.22
CA GLY A 110 9.49 4.84 -1.03
C GLY A 110 9.56 4.27 0.39
N GLU A 111 8.99 4.93 1.39
CA GLU A 111 8.98 4.43 2.76
C GLU A 111 8.05 3.23 2.92
N ASP A 112 8.45 2.35 3.84
CA ASP A 112 7.69 1.18 4.22
C ASP A 112 7.39 1.11 5.74
N LEU A 113 6.33 0.37 6.02
CA LEU A 113 5.89 -0.02 7.35
C LEU A 113 5.73 -1.52 7.36
N ASN A 114 6.46 -2.18 8.25
CA ASN A 114 6.35 -3.61 8.49
C ASN A 114 5.50 -3.86 9.74
N ILE A 115 4.49 -4.70 9.60
CA ILE A 115 3.56 -5.08 10.65
C ILE A 115 3.69 -6.59 10.85
N ILE A 116 4.06 -7.00 12.05
CA ILE A 116 4.27 -8.39 12.39
C ILE A 116 3.14 -8.83 13.33
N PHE A 117 2.45 -9.89 12.94
CA PHE A 117 1.47 -10.59 13.75
C PHE A 117 2.09 -11.90 14.23
N ASP A 118 2.01 -12.14 15.54
CA ASP A 118 2.49 -13.38 16.15
C ASP A 118 1.57 -14.58 15.86
N ASN A 119 0.38 -14.32 15.31
CA ASN A 119 -0.57 -15.35 14.90
C ASN A 119 -0.96 -15.22 13.42
N PHE A 120 -1.58 -16.27 12.89
CA PHE A 120 -2.09 -16.31 11.51
C PHE A 120 -3.57 -15.96 11.39
N GLU A 121 -4.17 -15.37 12.44
CA GLU A 121 -5.61 -15.09 12.44
C GLU A 121 -6.03 -14.26 11.25
N ALA A 122 -5.21 -13.30 10.85
CA ALA A 122 -5.43 -12.45 9.68
C ALA A 122 -5.72 -13.23 8.39
N ILE A 123 -5.15 -14.43 8.22
CA ILE A 123 -5.26 -15.26 7.01
C ILE A 123 -5.96 -16.60 7.20
N LYS A 124 -6.25 -17.01 8.45
CA LYS A 124 -6.80 -18.33 8.82
C LYS A 124 -8.02 -18.74 7.99
N ASP A 125 -8.98 -17.83 7.82
CA ASP A 125 -10.24 -18.13 7.10
C ASP A 125 -10.16 -17.84 5.60
N LYS A 126 -8.95 -17.70 5.05
CA LYS A 126 -8.66 -17.36 3.64
C LYS A 126 -9.53 -16.18 3.17
N PRO A 127 -9.41 -14.98 3.79
CA PRO A 127 -10.27 -13.85 3.45
C PRO A 127 -10.28 -13.52 1.96
N TRP A 128 -11.38 -12.95 1.49
CA TRP A 128 -11.54 -12.55 0.09
C TRP A 128 -10.54 -11.46 -0.31
N SER A 129 -10.26 -10.53 0.60
CA SER A 129 -9.26 -9.48 0.37
C SER A 129 -8.68 -8.96 1.67
N ILE A 130 -7.38 -8.66 1.65
CA ILE A 130 -6.70 -7.88 2.68
C ILE A 130 -6.40 -6.51 2.11
N TYR A 131 -6.66 -5.45 2.87
CA TYR A 131 -6.52 -4.07 2.41
C TYR A 131 -6.09 -3.13 3.52
N ILE A 132 -5.51 -2.02 3.11
CA ILE A 132 -5.10 -0.91 3.98
C ILE A 132 -6.08 0.24 3.78
N CYS A 133 -6.44 0.95 4.84
CA CYS A 133 -7.16 2.22 4.75
C CYS A 133 -6.24 3.37 5.08
N ASP A 134 -6.31 4.44 4.30
CA ASP A 134 -5.67 5.70 4.64
C ASP A 134 -6.60 6.62 5.45
N SER A 135 -6.03 7.74 5.92
CA SER A 135 -6.76 8.77 6.65
C SER A 135 -7.92 9.42 5.90
N THR A 136 -7.95 9.33 4.57
CA THR A 136 -9.00 9.88 3.71
C THR A 136 -10.13 8.89 3.44
N GLY A 137 -10.03 7.67 3.97
CA GLY A 137 -11.00 6.58 3.75
C GLY A 137 -10.76 5.79 2.48
N LYS A 138 -9.67 6.05 1.74
CA LYS A 138 -9.32 5.31 0.54
C LYS A 138 -8.69 3.97 0.91
N THR A 139 -9.15 2.92 0.22
CA THR A 139 -8.69 1.55 0.48
C THR A 139 -7.71 1.06 -0.59
N TYR A 140 -6.65 0.39 -0.17
CA TYR A 140 -5.63 -0.20 -1.03
C TYR A 140 -5.57 -1.71 -0.80
N LYS A 141 -6.03 -2.49 -1.79
CA LYS A 141 -6.12 -3.95 -1.69
C LYS A 141 -4.80 -4.63 -2.03
N MET A 142 -4.47 -5.70 -1.34
CA MET A 142 -3.41 -6.62 -1.75
C MET A 142 -3.76 -7.24 -3.10
N LYS A 143 -2.76 -7.43 -3.97
CA LYS A 143 -2.95 -8.08 -5.27
C LYS A 143 -3.35 -9.54 -5.06
N ARG A 144 -4.33 -10.02 -5.84
CA ARG A 144 -4.79 -11.43 -5.80
C ARG A 144 -3.66 -12.46 -5.89
N LYS A 145 -2.67 -12.20 -6.76
CA LYS A 145 -1.49 -13.07 -6.89
C LYS A 145 -0.69 -13.21 -5.59
N HIS A 146 -0.54 -12.13 -4.82
CA HIS A 146 0.19 -12.15 -3.55
C HIS A 146 -0.64 -12.84 -2.45
N ILE A 147 -1.97 -12.61 -2.44
CA ILE A 147 -2.89 -13.35 -1.56
C ILE A 147 -2.79 -14.86 -1.80
N LYS A 148 -2.81 -15.28 -3.07
CA LYS A 148 -2.69 -16.71 -3.42
C LYS A 148 -1.38 -17.31 -2.94
N ILE A 149 -0.26 -16.62 -3.14
CA ILE A 149 1.06 -17.06 -2.65
C ILE A 149 1.04 -17.18 -1.12
N LEU A 150 0.50 -16.18 -0.43
CA LEU A 150 0.42 -16.19 1.03
C LEU A 150 -0.38 -17.39 1.56
N TYR A 151 -1.51 -17.73 0.94
CA TYR A 151 -2.29 -18.92 1.31
C TYR A 151 -1.56 -20.22 1.00
N GLN A 152 -0.88 -20.30 -0.14
CA GLN A 152 -0.05 -21.47 -0.46
C GLN A 152 1.09 -21.65 0.55
N SER A 153 1.70 -20.55 1.00
CA SER A 153 2.71 -20.59 2.06
C SER A 153 2.11 -21.04 3.38
N TYR A 154 0.91 -20.58 3.74
CA TYR A 154 0.22 -20.97 4.96
C TYR A 154 -0.20 -22.46 4.95
N ASP A 155 -0.77 -22.93 3.84
CA ASP A 155 -1.21 -24.32 3.67
C ASP A 155 -0.03 -25.31 3.75
N LYS A 156 1.20 -24.90 3.44
CA LYS A 156 2.41 -25.75 3.57
C LYS A 156 2.91 -25.89 5.02
N LEU A 157 2.41 -25.07 5.93
CA LEU A 157 2.79 -25.07 7.34
C LEU A 157 1.82 -25.87 8.20
N GLN A 158 0.66 -26.24 7.66
CA GLN A 158 -0.33 -27.13 8.27
C GLN A 158 -0.02 -28.58 7.88
#